data_AF-A0A6J6TAA3-F1
#
_entry.id   AF-A0A6J6TAA3-F1
#
_cell.length_a   1.000
_cell.length_b   1.000
_cell.length_c   1.000
_cell.angle_alpha   90.00
_cell.angle_beta   90.00
_cell.angle_gamma   90.00
#
_symmetry.space_group_name_H-M   'P 1'
#
loop_
_entity.id
_entity.type
_entity.pdbx_description
1 polymer ?
#
loop_
_entity_poly.entity_id
_entity_poly.type
_entity_poly.pdbx_seq_one_letter_code
_entity_poly.pdbx_strand_id
1 'polypeptide(L)'
;MNDFRGEVAEALGKRATLRLRDSDGGFRDIVGVLQSETELLNRRGELITFNPDDIAVMRVIPVFNRRDISHGRLSIYDTMSRSVKEITQIDGLVTMYCCGPTVYRDAHVGNLRTFLLADLIARTIVLTGLEVQLIQNITDVGHMADDFQEGGAEGDKMLAESKRTNTDPFEIARRYEDMFHQDLARLNVIPADFYPKASENMAEMIAAIEELIANKSAYVGSDGSVYFDAETCASYGAISGNKLDSLKPGHRYEYTDEGGKKFHADWALWKVAGERTQMIWDSPWGPGFPGWHI
;
A
#
# COMPACT_ATOMS: atom_id res chain seq x y z
N MET A 1 -27.00 -21.72 30.28
CA MET A 1 -25.67 -22.17 30.73
C MET A 1 -25.06 -22.81 29.50
N ASN A 2 -24.00 -22.26 28.93
CA ASN A 2 -23.38 -22.89 27.76
C ASN A 2 -22.83 -24.25 28.20
N ASP A 3 -23.21 -25.30 27.50
CA ASP A 3 -22.69 -26.65 27.74
C ASP A 3 -21.36 -26.79 27.01
N PHE A 4 -20.29 -26.37 27.67
CA PHE A 4 -18.94 -26.47 27.11
C PHE A 4 -18.43 -27.93 27.06
N ARG A 5 -19.11 -28.90 27.69
CA ARG A 5 -18.69 -30.31 27.60
C ARG A 5 -18.80 -30.82 26.16
N GLY A 6 -19.91 -30.51 25.48
CA GLY A 6 -20.09 -30.80 24.06
C GLY A 6 -19.05 -30.11 23.18
N GLU A 7 -18.81 -28.81 23.42
CA GLU A 7 -17.81 -28.04 22.66
C GLU A 7 -16.38 -28.58 22.84
N VAL A 8 -16.01 -29.00 24.05
CA VAL A 8 -14.70 -29.63 24.32
C VAL A 8 -14.58 -30.98 23.64
N ALA A 9 -15.62 -31.82 23.70
CA ALA A 9 -15.64 -33.12 23.04
C ALA A 9 -15.48 -33.00 21.51
N GLU A 10 -16.15 -32.02 20.88
CA GLU A 10 -15.99 -31.73 19.44
C GLU A 10 -14.62 -31.13 19.05
N ALA A 11 -13.87 -30.64 20.03
CA ALA A 11 -12.59 -29.99 19.85
C ALA A 11 -11.38 -30.82 20.31
N LEU A 12 -11.57 -32.08 20.70
CA LEU A 12 -10.45 -32.98 21.05
C LEU A 12 -9.41 -33.03 19.91
N GLY A 13 -8.14 -32.97 20.28
CA GLY A 13 -7.01 -32.90 19.35
C GLY A 13 -6.77 -31.52 18.73
N LYS A 14 -7.66 -30.54 18.93
CA LYS A 14 -7.46 -29.16 18.44
C LYS A 14 -6.78 -28.30 19.49
N ARG A 15 -6.07 -27.25 19.03
CA ARG A 15 -5.53 -26.22 19.91
C ARG A 15 -6.66 -25.30 20.36
N ALA A 16 -6.74 -24.95 21.64
CA ALA A 16 -7.76 -24.08 22.19
C ALA A 16 -7.19 -23.16 23.27
N THR A 17 -7.90 -22.05 23.51
CA THR A 17 -7.79 -21.25 24.74
C THR A 17 -9.06 -21.46 25.56
N LEU A 18 -8.89 -21.75 26.85
CA LEU A 18 -9.99 -21.88 27.82
C LEU A 18 -9.79 -20.82 28.90
N ARG A 19 -10.83 -20.03 29.15
CA ARG A 19 -10.92 -19.17 30.34
C ARG A 19 -11.74 -19.91 31.39
N LEU A 20 -11.11 -20.26 32.50
CA LEU A 20 -11.71 -20.98 33.61
C LEU A 20 -12.05 -20.02 34.76
N ARG A 21 -13.14 -20.28 35.46
CA ARG A 21 -13.50 -19.66 36.73
C ARG A 21 -12.76 -20.37 37.85
N ASP A 22 -12.04 -19.62 38.66
CA ASP A 22 -11.40 -20.17 39.86
C ASP A 22 -12.35 -20.08 41.07
N SER A 23 -12.05 -20.87 42.11
CA SER A 23 -12.88 -20.96 43.32
C SER A 23 -12.96 -19.65 44.12
N ASP A 24 -12.03 -18.73 43.91
CA ASP A 24 -12.00 -17.40 44.52
C ASP A 24 -12.80 -16.34 43.73
N GLY A 25 -13.47 -16.76 42.65
CA GLY A 25 -14.21 -15.87 41.74
C GLY A 25 -13.34 -15.21 40.66
N GLY A 26 -12.03 -15.50 40.63
CA GLY A 26 -11.11 -15.07 39.60
C GLY A 26 -11.27 -15.85 38.29
N PHE A 27 -10.48 -15.45 37.29
CA PHE A 27 -10.36 -16.16 36.02
C PHE A 27 -8.90 -16.45 35.70
N ARG A 28 -8.67 -17.61 35.11
CA ARG A 28 -7.36 -17.97 34.53
C ARG A 28 -7.52 -18.50 33.11
N ASP A 29 -6.53 -18.22 32.27
CA ASP A 29 -6.49 -18.66 30.88
C ASP A 29 -5.48 -19.80 30.72
N ILE A 30 -5.91 -20.90 30.09
CA ILE A 30 -5.05 -22.01 29.69
C ILE A 30 -5.08 -22.17 28.18
N VAL A 31 -3.92 -22.49 27.58
CA VAL A 31 -3.76 -22.59 26.13
C VAL A 31 -2.94 -23.81 25.76
N GLY A 32 -3.46 -24.64 24.85
CA GLY A 32 -2.83 -25.91 24.49
C GLY A 32 -3.70 -26.76 23.59
N VAL A 33 -3.32 -28.01 23.38
CA VAL A 33 -4.06 -28.99 22.59
C VAL A 33 -4.92 -29.84 23.53
N LEU A 34 -6.24 -29.86 23.31
CA LEU A 34 -7.16 -30.68 24.09
C LEU A 34 -6.84 -32.17 23.89
N GLN A 35 -6.54 -32.89 24.98
CA GLN A 35 -6.21 -34.32 24.95
C GLN A 35 -7.42 -35.17 25.36
N SER A 36 -8.24 -34.67 26.27
CA SER A 36 -9.47 -35.29 26.74
C SER A 36 -10.47 -34.19 27.15
N GLU A 37 -11.66 -34.58 27.61
CA GLU A 37 -12.67 -33.61 28.08
C GLU A 37 -12.22 -32.82 29.32
N THR A 38 -11.16 -33.25 30.00
CA THR A 38 -10.67 -32.64 31.24
C THR A 38 -9.18 -32.30 31.20
N GLU A 39 -8.49 -32.52 30.08
CA GLU A 39 -7.03 -32.35 29.98
C GLU A 39 -6.60 -31.62 28.71
N LEU A 40 -5.62 -30.73 28.87
CA LEU A 40 -5.05 -29.91 27.82
C LEU A 40 -3.53 -29.94 27.91
N LEU A 41 -2.85 -30.26 26.80
CA LEU A 41 -1.39 -30.27 26.70
C LEU A 41 -0.88 -28.88 26.29
N ASN A 42 -0.14 -28.20 27.16
CA ASN A 42 0.35 -26.86 26.89
C ASN A 42 1.61 -26.86 25.98
N ARG A 43 2.10 -25.68 25.61
CA ARG A 43 3.31 -25.54 24.75
C ARG A 43 4.59 -26.08 25.38
N ARG A 44 4.66 -26.22 26.70
CA ARG A 44 5.81 -26.77 27.43
C ARG A 44 5.77 -28.30 27.51
N GLY A 45 4.72 -28.94 26.96
CA GLY A 45 4.52 -30.38 27.06
C GLY A 45 3.93 -30.82 28.41
N GLU A 46 3.39 -29.88 29.18
CA GLU A 46 2.75 -30.17 30.47
C GLU A 46 1.26 -30.43 30.25
N LEU A 47 0.75 -31.51 30.84
CA LEU A 47 -0.67 -31.81 30.86
C LEU A 47 -1.34 -30.98 31.97
N ILE A 48 -2.31 -30.15 31.60
CA ILE A 48 -3.09 -29.31 32.51
C ILE A 48 -4.49 -29.91 32.62
N THR A 49 -4.89 -30.28 33.83
CA THR A 49 -6.25 -30.71 34.13
C THR A 49 -7.17 -29.52 34.38
N PHE A 50 -8.40 -29.58 33.87
CA PHE A 50 -9.44 -28.59 34.09
C PHE A 50 -10.82 -29.26 34.25
N ASN A 51 -11.77 -28.55 34.85
CA ASN A 51 -13.16 -28.97 34.89
C ASN A 51 -13.97 -28.22 33.81
N PRO A 52 -14.66 -28.91 32.90
CA PRO A 52 -15.53 -28.27 31.89
C PRO A 52 -16.56 -27.30 32.46
N ASP A 53 -17.05 -27.58 33.67
CA ASP A 53 -18.07 -26.75 34.31
C ASP A 53 -17.51 -25.40 34.77
N ASP A 54 -16.19 -25.27 34.88
CA ASP A 54 -15.51 -24.02 35.23
C ASP A 54 -15.27 -23.13 33.98
N ILE A 55 -15.52 -23.64 32.76
CA ILE A 55 -15.27 -22.87 31.53
C ILE A 55 -16.26 -21.68 31.46
N ALA A 56 -15.69 -20.48 31.41
CA ALA A 56 -16.44 -19.26 31.13
C ALA A 56 -16.42 -18.90 29.64
N VAL A 57 -15.29 -19.17 28.97
CA VAL A 57 -15.11 -18.94 27.53
C VAL A 57 -14.19 -20.01 26.99
N MET A 58 -14.58 -20.61 25.87
CA MET A 58 -13.72 -21.48 25.07
C MET A 58 -13.58 -20.88 23.68
N ARG A 59 -12.37 -20.94 23.12
CA ARG A 59 -12.13 -20.64 21.71
C ARG A 59 -11.13 -21.64 21.14
N VAL A 60 -11.56 -22.40 20.16
CA VAL A 60 -10.65 -23.20 19.34
C VAL A 60 -9.75 -22.25 18.58
N ILE A 61 -8.44 -22.41 18.76
CA ILE A 61 -7.41 -21.69 18.02
C ILE A 61 -7.24 -22.47 16.72
N PRO A 62 -7.61 -21.90 15.56
CA PRO A 62 -7.33 -22.55 14.30
C PRO A 62 -5.84 -22.86 14.23
N VAL A 63 -5.53 -24.14 14.05
CA VAL A 63 -4.16 -24.53 13.74
C VAL A 63 -3.95 -24.02 12.31
N PHE A 64 -3.30 -22.87 12.19
CA PHE A 64 -2.71 -22.45 10.92
C PHE A 64 -1.60 -23.45 10.60
N ASN A 65 -1.99 -24.61 10.12
CA ASN A 65 -1.07 -25.52 9.50
C ASN A 65 -0.67 -24.80 8.22
N ARG A 66 0.62 -24.45 8.05
CA ARG A 66 1.12 -23.89 6.78
C ARG A 66 0.82 -24.76 5.55
N ARG A 67 0.25 -25.96 5.75
CA ARG A 67 -0.17 -26.94 4.75
C ARG A 67 -1.67 -27.26 4.74
N ASP A 68 -2.46 -26.68 5.64
CA ASP A 68 -3.91 -26.77 5.53
C ASP A 68 -4.39 -25.72 4.53
N ILE A 69 -4.36 -26.16 3.27
CA ILE A 69 -4.89 -25.48 2.09
C ILE A 69 -6.39 -25.78 1.93
N SER A 70 -7.14 -26.08 3.00
CA SER A 70 -8.60 -26.00 2.94
C SER A 70 -8.99 -24.50 2.92
N HIS A 71 -8.75 -23.89 1.76
CA HIS A 71 -8.70 -22.45 1.57
C HIS A 71 -10.00 -21.80 2.06
N GLY A 72 -9.88 -21.02 3.13
CA GLY A 72 -10.77 -19.88 3.30
C GLY A 72 -10.50 -18.96 2.11
N ARG A 73 -11.49 -18.77 1.24
CA ARG A 73 -11.41 -17.79 0.16
C ARG A 73 -11.21 -16.42 0.80
N LEU A 74 -10.09 -15.77 0.51
CA LEU A 74 -9.85 -14.41 0.96
C LEU A 74 -10.45 -13.46 -0.05
N SER A 75 -11.22 -12.49 0.43
CA SER A 75 -11.83 -11.48 -0.42
C SER A 75 -11.50 -10.08 0.10
N ILE A 76 -11.37 -9.14 -0.82
CA ILE A 76 -11.11 -7.73 -0.54
C ILE A 76 -12.17 -6.87 -1.21
N TYR A 77 -12.46 -5.70 -0.62
CA TYR A 77 -13.33 -4.73 -1.25
C TYR A 77 -12.61 -4.08 -2.43
N ASP A 78 -13.11 -4.30 -3.64
CA ASP A 78 -12.61 -3.67 -4.86
C ASP A 78 -13.29 -2.31 -5.06
N THR A 79 -12.51 -1.23 -4.98
CA THR A 79 -13.00 0.14 -5.12
C THR A 79 -13.64 0.38 -6.48
N MET A 80 -13.10 -0.21 -7.56
CA MET A 80 -13.61 -0.02 -8.92
C MET A 80 -15.01 -0.62 -9.09
N SER A 81 -15.23 -1.88 -8.67
CA SER A 81 -16.55 -2.52 -8.77
C SER A 81 -17.50 -2.20 -7.60
N ARG A 82 -16.99 -1.56 -6.54
CA ARG A 82 -17.71 -1.31 -5.28
C ARG A 82 -18.27 -2.58 -4.64
N SER A 83 -17.56 -3.70 -4.80
CA SER A 83 -17.99 -5.00 -4.31
C SER A 83 -16.83 -5.76 -3.69
N VAL A 84 -17.15 -6.68 -2.79
CA VAL A 84 -16.17 -7.65 -2.29
C VAL A 84 -15.85 -8.65 -3.41
N LYS A 85 -14.57 -8.84 -3.71
CA LYS A 85 -14.06 -9.77 -4.72
C LYS A 85 -13.06 -10.74 -4.10
N GLU A 86 -13.11 -11.97 -4.57
CA GLU A 86 -12.14 -13.02 -4.21
C GLU A 86 -10.75 -12.65 -4.76
N ILE A 87 -9.74 -12.75 -3.90
CA ILE A 87 -8.33 -12.61 -4.30
C ILE A 87 -7.94 -13.91 -5.01
N THR A 88 -7.44 -13.77 -6.22
CA THR A 88 -6.95 -14.88 -7.05
C THR A 88 -5.49 -14.68 -7.39
N GLN A 89 -4.81 -15.77 -7.74
CA GLN A 89 -3.42 -15.78 -8.16
C GLN A 89 -3.31 -15.89 -9.68
N ILE A 90 -2.26 -15.33 -10.25
CA ILE A 90 -1.87 -15.52 -11.64
C ILE A 90 -0.56 -16.31 -11.61
N ASP A 91 -0.50 -17.43 -12.33
CA ASP A 91 0.68 -18.32 -12.38
C ASP A 91 1.22 -18.74 -10.99
N GLY A 92 0.33 -18.89 -10.01
CA GLY A 92 0.69 -19.30 -8.64
C GLY A 92 1.10 -18.17 -7.70
N LEU A 93 1.09 -16.91 -8.17
CA LEU A 93 1.54 -15.75 -7.42
C LEU A 93 0.43 -14.69 -7.30
N VAL A 94 0.32 -14.09 -6.12
CA VAL A 94 -0.45 -12.85 -5.93
C VAL A 94 0.51 -11.66 -5.99
N THR A 95 0.39 -10.84 -7.01
CA THR A 95 1.20 -9.61 -7.15
C THR A 95 0.46 -8.42 -6.56
N MET A 96 1.15 -7.65 -5.72
CA MET A 96 0.62 -6.45 -5.08
C MET A 96 1.55 -5.27 -5.36
N TYR A 97 0.98 -4.17 -5.85
CA TYR A 97 1.67 -2.88 -5.89
C TYR A 97 1.01 -1.92 -4.89
N CYS A 98 1.81 -1.27 -4.06
CA CYS A 98 1.34 -0.25 -3.11
C CYS A 98 2.21 0.99 -3.26
N CYS A 99 1.60 2.16 -3.51
CA CYS A 99 2.34 3.42 -3.57
C CYS A 99 3.15 3.63 -2.27
N GLY A 100 4.45 3.89 -2.41
CA GLY A 100 5.34 4.12 -1.28
C GLY A 100 5.51 5.59 -0.93
N PRO A 101 6.54 5.92 -0.13
CA PRO A 101 6.74 7.26 0.39
C PRO A 101 7.39 8.20 -0.63
N THR A 102 7.14 9.48 -0.41
CA THR A 102 7.98 10.57 -0.93
C THR A 102 9.02 10.93 0.11
N VAL A 103 10.29 10.73 -0.20
CA VAL A 103 11.36 10.72 0.79
C VAL A 103 12.00 12.11 0.98
N TYR A 104 11.19 13.11 1.29
CA TYR A 104 11.69 14.49 1.55
C TYR A 104 11.60 14.92 3.02
N ARG A 105 10.96 14.10 3.86
CA ARG A 105 10.79 14.33 5.30
C ARG A 105 10.44 13.04 6.02
N ASP A 106 10.40 13.09 7.35
CA ASP A 106 9.97 11.98 8.20
C ASP A 106 8.56 11.49 7.84
N ALA A 107 8.40 10.16 7.79
CA ALA A 107 7.09 9.52 7.65
C ALA A 107 6.25 9.82 8.90
N HIS A 108 4.99 10.22 8.70
CA HIS A 108 4.06 10.40 9.82
C HIS A 108 3.13 9.19 9.98
N VAL A 109 2.42 9.13 11.11
CA VAL A 109 1.48 8.03 11.45
C VAL A 109 0.46 7.76 10.33
N GLY A 110 0.06 8.81 9.61
CA GLY A 110 -0.81 8.68 8.44
C GLY A 110 -0.19 7.87 7.29
N ASN A 111 1.10 8.08 6.98
CA ASN A 111 1.81 7.25 6.01
C ASN A 111 1.97 5.82 6.51
N LEU A 112 2.45 5.67 7.76
CA LEU A 112 2.74 4.37 8.37
C LEU A 112 1.51 3.46 8.44
N ARG A 113 0.31 4.02 8.66
CA ARG A 113 -0.95 3.28 8.59
C ARG A 113 -1.15 2.59 7.24
N THR A 114 -0.82 3.24 6.14
CA THR A 114 -0.97 2.67 4.79
C THR A 114 0.01 1.52 4.57
N PHE A 115 1.26 1.68 5.00
CA PHE A 115 2.27 0.63 4.84
C PHE A 115 1.99 -0.59 5.74
N LEU A 116 1.49 -0.36 6.95
CA LEU A 116 0.97 -1.41 7.82
C LEU A 116 -0.21 -2.16 7.19
N LEU A 117 -1.08 -1.48 6.45
CA LEU A 117 -2.20 -2.14 5.77
C LEU A 117 -1.70 -3.07 4.66
N ALA A 118 -0.71 -2.66 3.86
CA ALA A 118 -0.10 -3.50 2.83
C ALA A 118 0.51 -4.77 3.44
N ASP A 119 1.28 -4.62 4.53
CA ASP A 119 1.84 -5.75 5.29
C ASP A 119 0.77 -6.69 5.84
N LEU A 120 -0.30 -6.14 6.43
CA LEU A 120 -1.40 -6.94 6.96
C LEU A 120 -2.10 -7.75 5.86
N ILE A 121 -2.32 -7.14 4.69
CA ILE A 121 -2.91 -7.83 3.53
C ILE A 121 -1.99 -8.96 3.06
N ALA A 122 -0.70 -8.68 2.84
CA ALA A 122 0.28 -9.67 2.40
C ALA A 122 0.38 -10.85 3.38
N ARG A 123 0.50 -10.57 4.69
CA ARG A 123 0.49 -11.60 5.74
C ARG A 123 -0.78 -12.44 5.71
N THR A 124 -1.94 -11.81 5.51
CA THR A 124 -3.23 -12.52 5.48
C THR A 124 -3.35 -13.44 4.28
N ILE A 125 -2.85 -13.02 3.10
CA ILE A 125 -2.80 -13.88 1.91
C ILE A 125 -1.84 -15.06 2.12
N VAL A 126 -0.66 -14.81 2.72
CA VAL A 126 0.29 -15.89 3.03
C VAL A 126 -0.30 -16.91 4.01
N LEU A 127 -1.16 -16.48 4.94
CA LEU A 127 -1.88 -17.39 5.85
C LEU A 127 -2.86 -18.32 5.12
N THR A 128 -3.31 -17.99 3.90
CA THR A 128 -4.14 -18.89 3.08
C THR A 128 -3.33 -19.85 2.22
N GLY A 129 -2.00 -19.86 2.36
CA GLY A 129 -1.08 -20.73 1.61
C GLY A 129 -0.69 -20.20 0.23
N LEU A 130 -1.08 -18.97 -0.11
CA LEU A 130 -0.70 -18.32 -1.36
C LEU A 130 0.65 -17.61 -1.22
N GLU A 131 1.40 -17.55 -2.32
CA GLU A 131 2.62 -16.73 -2.41
C GLU A 131 2.26 -15.30 -2.81
N VAL A 132 2.98 -14.33 -2.24
CA VAL A 132 2.77 -12.90 -2.49
C VAL A 132 4.08 -12.27 -2.91
N GLN A 133 4.03 -11.42 -3.93
CA GLN A 133 5.09 -10.47 -4.25
C GLN A 133 4.54 -9.05 -4.07
N LEU A 134 5.09 -8.33 -3.10
CA LEU A 134 4.77 -6.94 -2.80
C LEU A 134 5.84 -6.02 -3.40
N ILE A 135 5.41 -5.08 -4.23
CA ILE A 135 6.24 -4.01 -4.79
C ILE A 135 5.76 -2.68 -4.21
N GLN A 136 6.70 -1.85 -3.77
CA GLN A 136 6.42 -0.52 -3.23
C GLN A 136 7.45 0.48 -3.73
N ASN A 137 7.04 1.45 -4.54
CA ASN A 137 7.99 2.41 -5.09
C ASN A 137 8.58 3.35 -4.03
N ILE A 138 9.72 3.97 -4.31
CA ILE A 138 10.21 5.15 -3.59
C ILE A 138 10.12 6.34 -4.53
N THR A 139 9.38 7.37 -4.13
CA THR A 139 9.37 8.63 -4.87
C THR A 139 10.51 9.52 -4.36
N ASP A 140 11.68 9.37 -4.97
CA ASP A 140 12.90 10.14 -4.70
C ASP A 140 13.16 11.27 -5.71
N VAL A 141 12.21 11.48 -6.62
CA VAL A 141 12.14 12.65 -7.50
C VAL A 141 11.02 13.53 -6.97
N GLY A 142 11.34 14.80 -6.74
CA GLY A 142 10.53 15.69 -5.93
C GLY A 142 9.05 15.79 -6.33
N HIS A 143 8.19 15.77 -5.32
CA HIS A 143 6.76 16.04 -5.50
C HIS A 143 6.50 17.54 -5.53
N MET A 144 6.04 18.00 -6.68
CA MET A 144 5.07 19.08 -6.71
C MET A 144 3.78 18.44 -6.19
N ALA A 145 3.45 18.64 -4.91
CA ALA A 145 2.07 18.43 -4.55
C ALA A 145 1.24 19.37 -5.44
N ASP A 146 0.03 18.98 -5.81
CA ASP A 146 -0.97 19.93 -6.34
C ASP A 146 -1.31 21.05 -5.31
N ASP A 147 -0.51 21.23 -4.25
CA ASP A 147 -0.53 22.31 -3.28
C ASP A 147 -0.11 23.64 -3.96
N PHE A 148 -1.01 24.15 -4.79
CA PHE A 148 -1.55 25.52 -4.82
C PHE A 148 -0.65 26.73 -4.57
N GLN A 149 0.66 26.69 -4.80
CA GLN A 149 1.48 27.91 -4.95
C GLN A 149 2.41 27.83 -6.15
N GLU A 150 2.16 28.79 -7.05
CA GLU A 150 2.93 29.31 -8.20
C GLU A 150 3.95 28.40 -8.91
N GLY A 151 3.76 28.29 -10.23
CA GLY A 151 4.61 27.54 -11.14
C GLY A 151 6.10 27.87 -10.99
N GLY A 152 6.88 26.87 -10.59
CA GLY A 152 8.33 26.97 -10.50
C GLY A 152 8.91 25.88 -9.58
N ALA A 153 10.23 25.89 -9.41
CA ALA A 153 10.97 25.04 -8.47
C ALA A 153 10.63 25.32 -6.98
N GLU A 154 9.56 26.06 -6.68
CA GLU A 154 9.11 26.44 -5.35
C GLU A 154 8.00 25.52 -4.79
N GLY A 155 7.27 24.81 -5.65
CA GLY A 155 6.27 23.81 -5.24
C GLY A 155 6.83 22.39 -5.00
N ASP A 156 8.06 22.13 -5.45
CA ASP A 156 8.73 20.84 -5.26
C ASP A 156 9.27 20.72 -3.83
N LYS A 157 8.63 19.90 -3.00
CA LYS A 157 8.97 19.75 -1.58
C LYS A 157 10.39 19.22 -1.36
N MET A 158 10.95 18.47 -2.32
CA MET A 158 12.30 17.94 -2.26
C MET A 158 13.34 19.04 -2.54
N LEU A 159 13.11 19.85 -3.58
CA LEU A 159 13.98 20.98 -3.91
C LEU A 159 13.88 22.09 -2.87
N ALA A 160 12.69 22.32 -2.31
CA ALA A 160 12.51 23.26 -1.21
C ALA A 160 13.33 22.84 0.02
N GLU A 161 13.31 21.55 0.37
CA GLU A 161 14.12 21.01 1.48
C GLU A 161 15.62 21.09 1.18
N SER A 162 16.05 20.81 -0.06
CA SER A 162 17.44 20.97 -0.52
C SER A 162 17.93 22.41 -0.37
N LYS A 163 17.15 23.40 -0.84
CA LYS A 163 17.46 24.83 -0.67
C LYS A 163 17.53 25.21 0.81
N ARG A 164 16.59 24.72 1.64
CA ARG A 164 16.53 25.02 3.08
C ARG A 164 17.73 24.48 3.86
N THR A 165 18.19 23.29 3.50
CA THR A 165 19.27 22.57 4.20
C THR A 165 20.64 22.75 3.55
N ASN A 166 20.69 23.33 2.35
CA ASN A 166 21.87 23.42 1.50
C ASN A 166 22.54 22.03 1.29
N THR A 167 21.70 21.03 1.01
CA THR A 167 22.08 19.63 0.83
C THR A 167 21.63 19.14 -0.54
N ASP A 168 22.37 18.25 -1.16
CA ASP A 168 21.96 17.64 -2.43
C ASP A 168 20.60 16.92 -2.26
N PRO A 169 19.63 17.10 -3.19
CA PRO A 169 18.30 16.54 -3.01
C PRO A 169 18.28 14.99 -3.04
N PHE A 170 19.25 14.33 -3.69
CA PHE A 170 19.37 12.87 -3.60
C PHE A 170 19.94 12.42 -2.25
N GLU A 171 20.84 13.20 -1.64
CA GLU A 171 21.29 12.92 -0.28
C GLU A 171 20.14 13.01 0.73
N ILE A 172 19.26 14.01 0.57
CA ILE A 172 18.05 14.12 1.39
C ILE A 172 17.11 12.93 1.14
N ALA A 173 16.91 12.56 -0.13
CA ALA A 173 16.09 11.41 -0.50
C ALA A 173 16.58 10.11 0.15
N ARG A 174 17.88 9.81 0.04
CA ARG A 174 18.49 8.61 0.64
C ARG A 174 18.38 8.61 2.16
N ARG A 175 18.61 9.77 2.80
CA ARG A 175 18.44 9.91 4.24
C ARG A 175 17.03 9.56 4.71
N TYR A 176 15.99 10.10 4.06
CA TYR A 176 14.62 9.84 4.48
C TYR A 176 14.11 8.46 4.03
N GLU A 177 14.63 7.89 2.95
CA GLU A 177 14.44 6.49 2.58
C GLU A 177 14.97 5.55 3.68
N ASP A 178 16.20 5.78 4.15
CA ASP A 178 16.80 5.00 5.24
C ASP A 178 15.97 5.11 6.52
N MET A 179 15.51 6.31 6.87
CA MET A 179 14.66 6.54 8.04
C MET A 179 13.30 5.84 7.90
N PHE A 180 12.70 5.90 6.72
CA PHE A 180 11.46 5.19 6.41
C PHE A 180 11.61 3.68 6.65
N HIS A 181 12.67 3.05 6.15
CA HIS A 181 12.92 1.63 6.38
C HIS A 181 13.16 1.29 7.86
N GLN A 182 13.86 2.16 8.60
CA GLN A 182 14.05 1.99 10.04
C GLN A 182 12.72 2.04 10.80
N ASP A 183 11.82 2.95 10.44
CA ASP A 183 10.50 3.07 11.07
C ASP A 183 9.60 1.87 10.76
N LEU A 184 9.62 1.36 9.51
CA LEU A 184 8.94 0.11 9.17
C LEU A 184 9.46 -1.08 10.00
N ALA A 185 10.78 -1.21 10.13
CA ALA A 185 11.40 -2.26 10.93
C ALA A 185 10.99 -2.18 12.42
N ARG A 186 10.94 -0.97 12.99
CA ARG A 186 10.47 -0.74 14.38
C ARG A 186 9.00 -1.13 14.58
N LEU A 187 8.18 -1.00 13.54
CA LEU A 187 6.79 -1.43 13.53
C LEU A 187 6.60 -2.91 13.18
N ASN A 188 7.68 -3.65 12.95
CA ASN A 188 7.63 -5.05 12.51
C ASN A 188 6.85 -5.25 11.20
N VAL A 189 6.92 -4.26 10.32
CA VAL A 189 6.42 -4.36 8.94
C VAL A 189 7.41 -5.20 8.13
N ILE A 190 6.92 -6.19 7.37
CA ILE A 190 7.75 -6.93 6.42
C ILE A 190 8.09 -5.99 5.27
N PRO A 191 9.38 -5.86 4.88
CA PRO A 191 9.75 -5.08 3.70
C PRO A 191 9.07 -5.63 2.44
N ALA A 192 8.75 -4.73 1.50
CA ALA A 192 8.38 -5.13 0.15
C ALA A 192 9.54 -5.89 -0.53
N ASP A 193 9.23 -6.76 -1.48
CA ASP A 193 10.23 -7.52 -2.24
C ASP A 193 11.08 -6.60 -3.11
N PHE A 194 10.49 -5.51 -3.61
CA PHE A 194 11.17 -4.50 -4.42
C PHE A 194 10.76 -3.07 -4.07
N TYR A 195 11.75 -2.19 -4.08
CA TYR A 195 11.61 -0.75 -3.89
C TYR A 195 12.12 0.05 -5.10
N PRO A 196 11.45 -0.02 -6.27
CA PRO A 196 11.87 0.72 -7.44
C PRO A 196 11.80 2.22 -7.16
N LYS A 197 12.87 2.94 -7.50
CA LYS A 197 12.96 4.38 -7.27
C LYS A 197 12.68 5.14 -8.55
N ALA A 198 11.92 6.22 -8.47
CA ALA A 198 11.61 7.04 -9.64
C ALA A 198 12.89 7.47 -10.38
N SER A 199 13.91 7.94 -9.66
CA SER A 199 15.18 8.40 -10.25
C SER A 199 15.96 7.31 -11.01
N GLU A 200 15.70 6.04 -10.70
CA GLU A 200 16.39 4.87 -11.25
C GLU A 200 15.62 4.20 -12.40
N ASN A 201 14.39 4.64 -12.71
CA ASN A 201 13.49 4.03 -13.71
C ASN A 201 13.07 5.01 -14.83
N MET A 202 13.93 5.98 -15.15
CA MET A 202 13.65 7.02 -16.15
C MET A 202 13.53 6.49 -17.57
N ALA A 203 14.32 5.46 -17.92
CA ALA A 203 14.27 4.87 -19.26
C ALA A 203 12.91 4.21 -19.51
N GLU A 204 12.38 3.49 -18.52
CA GLU A 204 11.09 2.84 -18.53
C GLU A 204 9.95 3.86 -18.62
N MET A 205 10.01 4.94 -17.81
CA MET A 205 9.04 6.04 -17.87
C MET A 205 9.05 6.72 -19.25
N ILE A 206 10.23 7.05 -19.80
CA ILE A 206 10.34 7.66 -21.13
C ILE A 206 9.75 6.73 -22.20
N ALA A 207 10.09 5.43 -22.17
CA ALA A 207 9.55 4.46 -23.12
C ALA A 207 8.02 4.33 -23.04
N ALA A 208 7.45 4.33 -21.82
CA ALA A 208 6.00 4.32 -21.63
C ALA A 208 5.33 5.57 -22.21
N ILE A 209 5.95 6.75 -22.06
CA ILE A 209 5.45 8.00 -22.63
C ILE A 209 5.52 7.97 -24.16
N GLU A 210 6.61 7.47 -24.74
CA GLU A 210 6.74 7.29 -26.19
C GLU A 210 5.63 6.38 -26.74
N GLU A 211 5.32 5.27 -26.04
CA GLU A 211 4.21 4.38 -26.41
C GLU A 211 2.86 5.12 -26.34
N LEU A 212 2.61 5.88 -25.26
CA LEU A 212 1.40 6.68 -25.08
C LEU A 212 1.24 7.76 -26.18
N ILE A 213 2.33 8.33 -26.68
CA ILE A 213 2.27 9.25 -27.82
C ILE A 213 1.97 8.47 -29.11
N ALA A 214 2.63 7.33 -29.31
CA ALA A 214 2.47 6.52 -30.53
C ALA A 214 1.03 6.00 -30.71
N ASN A 215 0.36 5.63 -29.63
CA ASN A 215 -1.04 5.21 -29.62
C ASN A 215 -2.04 6.37 -29.43
N LYS A 216 -1.56 7.62 -29.46
CA LYS A 216 -2.35 8.87 -29.41
C LYS A 216 -3.11 9.10 -28.10
N SER A 217 -2.65 8.51 -27.00
CA SER A 217 -3.13 8.77 -25.64
C SER A 217 -2.33 9.85 -24.90
N ALA A 218 -1.29 10.37 -25.51
CA ALA A 218 -0.51 11.50 -25.01
C ALA A 218 -0.13 12.47 -26.14
N TYR A 219 0.19 13.70 -25.75
CA TYR A 219 0.62 14.73 -26.70
C TYR A 219 1.61 15.70 -26.05
N VAL A 220 2.44 16.34 -26.88
CA VAL A 220 3.28 17.47 -26.49
C VAL A 220 2.41 18.73 -26.48
N GLY A 221 2.34 19.40 -25.32
CA GLY A 221 1.64 20.67 -25.13
C GLY A 221 2.37 21.85 -25.75
N SER A 222 1.72 23.00 -25.81
CA SER A 222 2.31 24.25 -26.33
C SER A 222 3.46 24.79 -25.48
N ASP A 223 3.59 24.32 -24.24
CA ASP A 223 4.70 24.60 -23.32
C ASP A 223 5.89 23.63 -23.49
N GLY A 224 5.77 22.64 -24.39
CA GLY A 224 6.79 21.61 -24.62
C GLY A 224 6.73 20.43 -23.64
N SER A 225 5.89 20.48 -22.60
CA SER A 225 5.65 19.35 -21.70
C SER A 225 4.82 18.27 -22.40
N VAL A 226 4.86 17.03 -21.88
CA VAL A 226 4.02 15.94 -22.39
C VAL A 226 2.86 15.70 -21.42
N TYR A 227 1.66 15.58 -21.97
CA TYR A 227 0.42 15.37 -21.23
C TYR A 227 -0.29 14.10 -21.67
N PHE A 228 -0.91 13.41 -20.70
CA PHE A 228 -1.88 12.37 -20.98
C PHE A 228 -3.20 13.01 -21.41
N ASP A 229 -3.77 12.53 -22.52
CA ASP A 229 -5.07 12.98 -23.04
C ASP A 229 -6.18 12.20 -22.34
N ALA A 230 -6.82 12.84 -21.36
CA ALA A 230 -7.82 12.18 -20.53
C ALA A 230 -9.05 11.72 -21.33
N GLU A 231 -9.39 12.42 -22.42
CA GLU A 231 -10.54 12.09 -23.27
C GLU A 231 -10.32 10.79 -24.08
N THR A 232 -9.07 10.39 -24.30
CA THR A 232 -8.74 9.13 -24.98
C THR A 232 -9.02 7.89 -24.13
N CYS A 233 -9.17 8.06 -22.82
CA CYS A 233 -9.46 6.98 -21.89
C CYS A 233 -10.97 6.86 -21.64
N ALA A 234 -11.65 5.98 -22.36
CA ALA A 234 -13.11 5.79 -22.23
C ALA A 234 -13.58 5.42 -20.81
N SER A 235 -12.70 4.78 -20.00
CA SER A 235 -12.96 4.41 -18.62
C SER A 235 -12.46 5.43 -17.60
N TYR A 236 -12.08 6.65 -18.01
CA TYR A 236 -11.56 7.67 -17.11
C TYR A 236 -12.53 7.95 -15.96
N GLY A 237 -12.01 7.91 -14.73
CA GLY A 237 -12.80 8.05 -13.51
C GLY A 237 -13.49 6.77 -13.01
N ALA A 238 -13.25 5.60 -13.62
CA ALA A 238 -13.88 4.33 -13.19
C ALA A 238 -13.61 3.97 -11.72
N ILE A 239 -12.44 4.32 -11.18
CA ILE A 239 -12.05 4.02 -9.80
C ILE A 239 -12.65 5.04 -8.81
N SER A 240 -12.51 6.35 -9.09
CA SER A 240 -12.98 7.40 -8.19
C SER A 240 -14.50 7.65 -8.28
N GLY A 241 -15.11 7.34 -9.42
CA GLY A 241 -16.47 7.77 -9.78
C GLY A 241 -16.54 9.20 -10.34
N ASN A 242 -15.43 9.93 -10.39
CA ASN A 242 -15.36 11.28 -10.95
C ASN A 242 -15.23 11.21 -12.48
N LYS A 243 -16.37 11.09 -13.17
CA LYS A 243 -16.43 11.09 -14.64
C LYS A 243 -16.03 12.46 -15.19
N LEU A 244 -15.47 12.48 -16.39
CA LEU A 244 -15.06 13.72 -17.10
C LEU A 244 -16.19 14.76 -17.15
N ASP A 245 -17.42 14.34 -17.48
CA ASP A 245 -18.60 15.24 -17.53
C ASP A 245 -18.98 15.86 -16.16
N SER A 246 -18.55 15.21 -15.07
CA SER A 246 -18.79 15.64 -13.69
C SER A 246 -17.60 16.41 -13.10
N LEU A 247 -16.43 16.37 -13.76
CA LEU A 247 -15.33 17.28 -13.54
C LEU A 247 -15.73 18.65 -14.13
N LYS A 248 -16.66 19.33 -13.46
CA LYS A 248 -16.77 20.78 -13.64
C LYS A 248 -15.44 21.37 -13.17
N PRO A 249 -14.94 22.47 -13.79
CA PRO A 249 -13.89 23.27 -13.17
C PRO A 249 -14.33 23.54 -11.73
N GLY A 250 -13.67 22.89 -10.77
CA GLY A 250 -14.05 23.04 -9.37
C GLY A 250 -14.01 24.52 -9.03
N HIS A 251 -15.01 25.00 -8.27
CA HIS A 251 -15.17 26.36 -7.76
C HIS A 251 -14.02 26.80 -6.80
N ARG A 252 -12.76 26.62 -7.19
CA ARG A 252 -11.54 27.12 -6.53
C ARG A 252 -10.40 27.46 -7.50
N TYR A 253 -10.68 27.60 -8.80
CA TYR A 253 -9.75 28.25 -9.72
C TYR A 253 -10.55 28.96 -10.82
N GLU A 254 -10.36 30.28 -10.93
CA GLU A 254 -10.58 30.97 -12.20
C GLU A 254 -9.53 30.42 -13.15
N TYR A 255 -9.97 29.84 -14.26
CA TYR A 255 -9.11 29.37 -15.34
C TYR A 255 -8.22 30.53 -15.83
N THR A 256 -7.04 30.69 -15.25
CA THR A 256 -5.96 31.41 -15.89
C THR A 256 -5.29 30.43 -16.83
N ASP A 257 -5.34 30.79 -18.09
CA ASP A 257 -4.81 30.13 -19.26
C ASP A 257 -3.28 29.94 -19.14
N GLU A 258 -2.82 29.05 -18.24
CA GLU A 258 -1.43 28.60 -18.17
C GLU A 258 -1.18 27.45 -19.16
N GLY A 259 -1.57 27.69 -20.41
CA GLY A 259 -0.71 27.65 -21.60
C GLY A 259 -0.31 26.33 -22.25
N GLY A 260 -0.38 25.18 -21.59
CA GLY A 260 0.18 23.92 -22.14
C GLY A 260 -0.84 22.86 -22.60
N LYS A 261 -1.91 22.67 -21.82
CA LYS A 261 -2.84 21.54 -21.95
C LYS A 261 -4.01 21.87 -22.87
N LYS A 262 -4.48 20.88 -23.62
CA LYS A 262 -5.68 20.95 -24.46
C LYS A 262 -6.96 20.83 -23.63
N PHE A 263 -6.94 20.01 -22.58
CA PHE A 263 -8.09 19.76 -21.74
C PHE A 263 -7.73 19.85 -20.25
N HIS A 264 -8.66 20.37 -19.44
CA HIS A 264 -8.41 20.70 -18.04
C HIS A 264 -8.14 19.49 -17.14
N ALA A 265 -8.63 18.30 -17.52
CA ALA A 265 -8.40 17.06 -16.79
C ALA A 265 -7.12 16.33 -17.23
N ASP A 266 -6.42 16.85 -18.24
CA ASP A 266 -5.13 16.29 -18.67
C ASP A 266 -4.08 16.54 -17.59
N TRP A 267 -3.16 15.59 -17.45
CA TRP A 267 -2.12 15.61 -16.43
C TRP A 267 -0.76 15.33 -17.05
N ALA A 268 0.29 15.88 -16.45
CA ALA A 268 1.63 15.83 -17.02
C ALA A 268 2.20 14.42 -16.89
N LEU A 269 2.73 13.90 -18.00
CA LEU A 269 3.57 12.72 -18.08
C LEU A 269 5.05 13.08 -18.00
N TRP A 270 5.44 14.19 -18.65
CA TRP A 270 6.78 14.76 -18.60
C TRP A 270 6.70 16.27 -18.52
N LYS A 271 7.48 16.89 -17.64
CA LYS A 271 7.56 18.35 -17.52
C LYS A 271 8.93 18.82 -17.97
N VAL A 272 8.96 19.76 -18.91
CA VAL A 272 10.21 20.41 -19.31
C VAL A 272 10.82 21.17 -18.13
N ALA A 273 12.15 21.18 -18.03
CA ALA A 273 12.85 21.66 -16.84
C ALA A 273 12.62 23.15 -16.54
N GLY A 274 12.48 24.00 -17.58
CA GLY A 274 12.44 25.45 -17.42
C GLY A 274 13.67 25.95 -16.68
N GLU A 275 13.48 26.62 -15.54
CA GLU A 275 14.56 27.12 -14.68
C GLU A 275 15.09 26.10 -13.66
N ARG A 276 14.50 24.90 -13.58
CA ARG A 276 15.00 23.83 -12.71
C ARG A 276 16.42 23.46 -13.15
N THR A 277 17.30 23.18 -12.19
CA THR A 277 18.71 22.81 -12.46
C THR A 277 19.13 21.48 -11.81
N GLN A 278 18.27 20.87 -10.99
CA GLN A 278 18.55 19.65 -10.25
C GLN A 278 17.45 18.61 -10.50
N MET A 279 17.80 17.33 -10.44
CA MET A 279 16.86 16.21 -10.72
C MET A 279 16.18 16.41 -12.08
N ILE A 280 17.01 16.46 -13.12
CA ILE A 280 16.61 16.61 -14.52
C ILE A 280 17.28 15.52 -15.32
N TRP A 281 16.56 14.99 -16.29
CA TRP A 281 17.01 13.96 -17.21
C TRP A 281 16.76 14.40 -18.64
N ASP A 282 17.60 13.93 -19.55
CA ASP A 282 17.39 14.12 -20.98
C ASP A 282 16.23 13.24 -21.45
N SER A 283 15.43 13.76 -22.38
CA SER A 283 14.34 13.02 -23.03
C SER A 283 14.15 13.46 -24.47
N PRO A 284 13.39 12.72 -25.30
CA PRO A 284 13.03 13.13 -26.66
C PRO A 284 12.31 14.49 -26.74
N TRP A 285 11.69 14.94 -25.64
CA TRP A 285 10.95 16.20 -25.56
C TRP A 285 11.76 17.33 -24.91
N GLY A 286 13.05 17.08 -24.66
CA GLY A 286 13.98 17.99 -24.02
C GLY A 286 14.22 17.66 -22.54
N PRO A 287 15.22 18.33 -21.91
CA PRO A 287 15.55 18.11 -20.51
C PRO A 287 14.35 18.40 -19.61
N GLY A 288 14.04 17.48 -18.71
CA GLY A 288 12.88 17.60 -17.83
C GLY A 288 12.86 16.57 -16.71
N PHE A 289 11.67 16.34 -16.17
CA PHE A 289 11.41 15.40 -15.09
C PHE A 289 10.03 14.77 -15.26
N PRO A 290 9.81 13.54 -14.75
CA PRO A 290 8.54 12.84 -14.93
C PRO A 290 7.41 13.54 -14.16
N GLY A 291 6.21 13.41 -14.70
CA GLY A 291 4.99 13.64 -13.92
C GLY A 291 4.85 12.58 -12.83
N TRP A 292 4.00 12.83 -11.83
CA TRP A 292 3.89 11.91 -10.69
C TRP A 292 3.32 10.55 -11.10
N HIS A 293 2.30 10.49 -11.97
CA HIS A 293 1.54 9.25 -12.17
C HIS A 293 2.14 8.27 -13.18
N ILE A 294 3.20 8.64 -13.92
CA ILE A 294 3.80 7.81 -14.98
C ILE A 294 4.79 6.79 -14.43
#